data_AF-A0A536JW33-F1
#
_entry.id   AF-A0A536JW33-F1
#
_cell.length_a   1.000
_cell.length_b   1.000
_cell.length_c   1.000
_cell.angle_alpha   90.00
_cell.angle_beta   90.00
_cell.angle_gamma   90.00
#
_symmetry.space_group_name_H-M   'P 1'
#
loop_
_entity.id
_entity.type
_entity.pdbx_description
1 polymer ?
#
loop_
_entity_poly.entity_id
_entity_poly.type
_entity_poly.pdbx_seq_one_letter_code
_entity_poly.pdbx_strand_id
1 'polypeptide(L)' 'MLVAGREVKVTNLEKVFFPKMGLTKGDLVQYYVDVADAVLHHVARRPMQMKRHPGGVEGDFFY' A
#
# COMPACT_ATOMS: atom_id res chain seq x y z
N MET A 1 -12.71 -2.80 2.83
CA MET A 1 -11.87 -3.18 3.99
C MET A 1 -12.10 -2.18 5.10
N LEU A 2 -12.44 -2.61 6.32
CA LEU A 2 -12.65 -1.72 7.46
C LEU A 2 -11.32 -1.50 8.19
N VAL A 3 -10.84 -0.25 8.27
CA VAL A 3 -9.57 0.13 8.92
C VAL A 3 -9.81 1.36 9.78
N ALA A 4 -9.48 1.30 11.07
CA ALA A 4 -9.67 2.40 12.03
C ALA A 4 -11.09 3.03 11.97
N GLY A 5 -12.13 2.20 11.87
CA GLY A 5 -13.53 2.65 11.79
C GLY A 5 -13.95 3.24 10.44
N ARG A 6 -13.08 3.21 9.41
CA ARG A 6 -13.37 3.71 8.06
C ARG A 6 -13.38 2.58 7.04
N GLU A 7 -14.36 2.59 6.16
CA GLU A 7 -14.37 1.70 5.00
C GLU A 7 -13.46 2.24 3.89
N VAL A 8 -12.48 1.43 3.50
CA VAL A 8 -11.54 1.70 2.41
C VAL A 8 -11.81 0.71 1.28
N LYS A 9 -12.10 1.24 0.08
CA LYS A 9 -12.27 0.44 -1.13
C LYS A 9 -10.92 0.04 -1.68
N VAL A 10 -10.68 -1.26 -1.74
CA VAL A 10 -9.50 -1.86 -2.35
C VAL A 10 -9.93 -2.83 -3.43
N THR A 11 -9.16 -2.87 -4.52
CA THR A 11 -9.46 -3.71 -5.69
C THR A 11 -8.20 -4.42 -6.15
N ASN A 12 -8.39 -5.56 -6.82
CA ASN A 12 -7.33 -6.36 -7.44
C ASN A 12 -6.23 -6.75 -6.43
N LEU A 13 -6.64 -7.31 -5.28
CA LEU A 13 -5.73 -7.65 -4.18
C LEU A 13 -4.79 -8.79 -4.53
N GLU A 14 -5.25 -9.76 -5.32
CA GLU A 14 -4.46 -10.94 -5.75
C GLU A 14 -3.41 -10.60 -6.81
N LYS A 15 -3.40 -9.37 -7.34
CA LYS A 15 -2.37 -8.94 -8.29
C LYS A 15 -0.99 -9.08 -7.66
N VAL A 16 -0.13 -9.92 -8.24
CA VAL A 16 1.29 -9.98 -7.89
C VAL A 16 1.91 -8.61 -8.13
N PHE A 17 2.38 -7.99 -7.06
CA PHE A 17 2.90 -6.62 -7.07
C PHE A 17 4.42 -6.60 -6.94
N PHE A 18 5.01 -7.59 -6.25
CA PHE A 18 6.44 -7.84 -6.13
C PHE A 18 6.79 -9.24 -6.68
N PRO A 19 7.01 -9.38 -8.00
CA PRO A 19 7.19 -10.68 -8.64
C PRO A 19 8.30 -11.54 -8.04
N LYS A 20 9.44 -10.93 -7.71
CA LYS A 20 10.60 -11.63 -7.13
C LYS A 20 10.32 -12.31 -5.79
N MET A 21 9.37 -11.78 -5.02
CA MET A 21 8.99 -12.31 -3.70
C MET A 21 7.63 -13.04 -3.73
N GLY A 22 6.94 -13.04 -4.87
CA GLY A 22 5.58 -13.57 -4.99
C GLY A 22 4.52 -12.78 -4.20
N LEU A 23 4.84 -11.57 -3.71
CA LEU A 23 3.91 -10.78 -2.89
C LEU A 23 2.92 -10.01 -3.76
N THR A 24 1.70 -9.94 -3.27
CA THR A 24 0.54 -9.34 -3.92
C THR A 24 0.28 -7.90 -3.46
N LYS A 25 -0.64 -7.22 -4.13
CA LYS A 25 -1.14 -5.91 -3.70
C LYS A 25 -1.86 -6.01 -2.34
N GLY A 26 -2.53 -7.13 -2.08
CA GLY A 26 -3.12 -7.44 -0.78
C GLY A 26 -2.09 -7.44 0.33
N ASP A 27 -0.95 -8.11 0.12
CA ASP A 27 0.13 -8.18 1.11
C ASP A 27 0.69 -6.78 1.42
N LEU A 28 0.85 -5.93 0.40
CA LEU A 28 1.28 -4.55 0.60
C LEU A 28 0.27 -3.73 1.41
N VAL A 29 -1.03 -3.87 1.12
CA VAL A 29 -2.09 -3.19 1.88
C VAL A 29 -2.09 -3.67 3.33
N GLN A 30 -2.01 -4.98 3.56
CA GLN A 30 -1.99 -5.56 4.90
C GLN A 30 -0.76 -5.09 5.68
N TYR A 31 0.42 -5.10 5.04
CA TYR A 31 1.65 -4.57 5.64
C TYR A 31 1.47 -3.13 6.16
N TYR A 32 0.84 -2.24 5.37
CA TYR A 32 0.59 -0.87 5.83
C TYR A 32 -0.36 -0.79 7.03
N VAL A 33 -1.34 -1.69 7.12
CA VAL A 33 -2.24 -1.77 8.28
C VAL A 33 -1.48 -2.27 9.50
N ASP A 34 -0.65 -3.31 9.35
CA ASP A 34 0.10 -3.93 10.44
C ASP A 34 1.11 -2.95 11.09
N VAL A 35 1.73 -2.08 10.29
CA VAL A 35 2.72 -1.11 10.78
C VAL A 35 2.13 0.28 11.08
N ALA A 36 0.84 0.50 10.84
CA ALA A 36 0.21 1.81 10.90
C ALA A 36 0.43 2.52 12.25
N ASP A 37 0.23 1.80 13.36
CA ASP A 37 0.31 2.38 14.70
C ASP A 37 1.69 2.98 15.00
N ALA A 38 2.77 2.34 14.54
CA ALA A 38 4.12 2.87 14.70
C ALA A 38 4.41 3.99 13.69
N VAL A 39 4.11 3.74 12.40
CA VAL A 39 4.49 4.65 11.31
C VAL A 39 3.76 5.97 11.35
N LEU A 40 2.48 5.98 11.75
CA LEU A 40 1.66 7.20 11.77
C LEU A 40 2.22 8.28 12.70
N HIS A 41 2.91 7.92 13.79
CA HIS A 41 3.60 8.91 14.64
C HIS A 41 4.65 9.72 13.89
N HIS A 42 5.25 9.16 12.84
CA HIS A 42 6.31 9.79 12.07
C HIS A 42 5.79 10.54 10.85
N VAL A 43 4.77 10.01 10.18
CA VAL A 43 4.29 10.54 8.88
C VAL A 43 3.01 11.38 8.98
N ALA A 44 2.27 11.30 10.08
CA ALA A 44 1.04 12.07 10.22
C ALA A 44 1.30 13.58 10.17
N ARG A 45 0.36 14.31 9.57
CA ARG A 45 0.40 15.78 9.41
C ARG A 45 1.63 16.30 8.65
N ARG A 46 2.25 15.45 7.82
CA ARG A 46 3.31 15.85 6.89
C ARG A 46 2.80 15.78 5.45
N PRO A 47 3.00 16.80 4.62
CA PRO A 47 2.76 16.70 3.18
C PRO A 47 3.63 15.59 2.59
N MET A 48 3.06 14.72 1.77
CA MET A 48 3.75 13.60 1.13
C MET A 48 3.44 13.56 -0.36
N GLN A 49 4.45 13.22 -1.16
CA GLN A 49 4.29 12.83 -2.55
C GLN A 49 4.19 11.30 -2.65
N MET A 50 3.38 10.78 -3.57
CA MET A 50 3.17 9.34 -3.71
C MET A 50 3.84 8.79 -4.96
N LYS A 51 4.88 7.96 -4.80
CA LYS A 51 5.35 7.15 -5.93
C LYS A 51 4.39 5.99 -6.18
N ARG A 52 3.77 5.95 -7.35
CA ARG A 52 2.72 5.01 -7.71
C ARG A 52 3.17 4.10 -8.84
N HIS A 53 2.93 2.80 -8.68
CA HIS A 53 3.27 1.74 -9.62
C HIS A 53 2.01 0.95 -10.02
N PRO A 54 1.11 1.44 -10.90
CA PRO A 54 -0.10 0.71 -11.26
C PRO A 54 0.19 -0.66 -11.88
N GLY A 55 1.31 -0.76 -12.61
CA GLY A 55 1.80 -1.99 -13.25
C GLY A 55 2.35 -3.02 -12.27
N GLY A 56 2.73 -2.64 -11.05
CA GLY A 56 3.61 -3.42 -10.18
C GLY A 56 5.02 -2.81 -10.12
N VAL A 57 5.87 -3.27 -9.21
CA VAL A 57 7.14 -2.59 -8.91
C VAL A 57 8.17 -2.59 -10.04
N GLU A 58 8.05 -3.52 -10.99
CA GLU A 58 8.93 -3.62 -12.17
C GLU A 58 8.39 -2.88 -13.39
N GLY A 59 7.16 -2.36 -13.32
CA GLY A 59 6.55 -1.56 -14.38
C GLY A 59 6.76 -0.06 -14.21
N ASP A 60 6.16 0.70 -15.12
CA ASP A 60 6.21 2.17 -15.08
C ASP A 60 5.64 2.75 -13.78
N PHE A 61 6.21 3.88 -13.39
CA PHE A 61 5.80 4.63 -12.21
C PHE A 61 5.60 6.10 -12.52
N PHE A 62 4.84 6.75 -11.65
CA PHE A 62 4.70 8.21 -11.61
C PHE A 62 4.61 8.70 -10.17
N TYR A 63 4.86 9.99 -9.97
CA TYR A 63 4.68 10.68 -8.69
C TYR A 63 3.29 11.35 -8.65
#